data_AF-A0A1F6IWE3-F1
#
_entry.id   AF-A0A1F6IWE3-F1
#
_cell.length_a   1.000
_cell.length_b   1.000
_cell.length_c   1.000
_cell.angle_alpha   90.00
_cell.angle_beta   90.00
_cell.angle_gamma   90.00
#
_symmetry.space_group_name_H-M   'P 1'
#
loop_
_entity.id
_entity.type
_entity.pdbx_description
1 polymer ?
#
loop_
_entity_poly.entity_id
_entity_poly.type
_entity_poly.pdbx_seq_one_letter_code
_entity_poly.pdbx_strand_id
1 'polypeptide(L)'
;MKKTTRVKNIAGLLGKPTAEFEKFHSKTKIKKLARNLPRPSWPKEWGTIYYKGYARFEEIRLPKPTFSKRVTFAQALRDRKSTREFSKEPIGLGELNSFLYYSAGLNKNSDFAQRRFYPSGGARFPLEVYILSLNMDLPKGVYHYYVKTNSLEKLTDFKKKNLKLLTSVPFAKNAGCLIIITAIFKRNTIKYGDRGYRHVLVEAGHLAQNFYLLASALGLGICGVGGYMDDNVNRLLDVDGLDETVVYMLGVGNKAGGH
;
A
#
# COMPACT_ATOMS: atom_id res chain seq x y z
N MET A 1 -40.65 -22.61 -28.18
CA MET A 1 -39.28 -22.94 -27.73
C MET A 1 -38.46 -21.66 -27.62
N LYS A 2 -38.17 -21.18 -26.41
CA LYS A 2 -37.34 -19.98 -26.19
C LYS A 2 -35.87 -20.33 -26.45
N LYS A 3 -35.23 -19.64 -27.39
CA LYS A 3 -33.78 -19.73 -27.64
C LYS A 3 -33.05 -19.21 -26.40
N THR A 4 -32.45 -20.09 -25.62
CA THR A 4 -31.52 -19.73 -24.55
C THR A 4 -30.27 -19.15 -25.19
N THR A 5 -30.07 -17.84 -25.09
CA THR A 5 -28.83 -17.18 -25.48
C THR A 5 -27.69 -17.79 -24.66
N ARG A 6 -26.87 -18.65 -25.26
CA ARG A 6 -25.62 -19.12 -24.64
C ARG A 6 -24.80 -17.90 -24.29
N VAL A 7 -24.62 -17.64 -23.00
CA VAL A 7 -23.57 -16.74 -22.51
C VAL A 7 -22.27 -17.24 -23.14
N LYS A 8 -21.69 -16.46 -24.07
CA LYS A 8 -20.38 -16.78 -24.63
C LYS A 8 -19.42 -16.93 -23.44
N ASN A 9 -18.76 -18.08 -23.35
CA ASN A 9 -17.78 -18.33 -22.29
C ASN A 9 -16.73 -17.19 -22.36
N ILE A 10 -16.63 -16.37 -21.31
CA ILE A 10 -15.69 -15.25 -21.22
C ILE A 10 -14.26 -15.74 -21.51
N ALA A 11 -13.93 -16.98 -21.15
CA ALA A 11 -12.64 -17.58 -21.44
C ALA A 11 -12.33 -17.75 -22.94
N GLY A 12 -13.35 -17.85 -23.80
CA GLY A 12 -13.16 -17.88 -25.25
C GLY A 12 -12.94 -16.49 -25.86
N LEU A 13 -13.25 -15.43 -25.11
CA LEU A 13 -13.04 -14.03 -25.50
C LEU A 13 -11.72 -13.47 -24.98
N LEU A 14 -11.16 -14.07 -23.93
CA LEU A 14 -9.89 -13.69 -23.33
C LEU A 14 -8.79 -14.62 -23.86
N GLY A 15 -7.62 -14.08 -24.20
CA GLY A 15 -6.47 -14.88 -24.63
C GLY A 15 -6.07 -15.92 -23.57
N LYS A 16 -5.29 -16.94 -23.97
CA LYS A 16 -4.76 -17.93 -23.01
C LYS A 16 -3.87 -17.23 -21.98
N PRO A 17 -4.01 -17.53 -20.68
CA PRO A 17 -3.11 -17.01 -19.66
C PRO A 17 -1.67 -17.52 -19.87
N THR A 18 -0.70 -16.85 -19.25
CA THR A 18 0.70 -17.28 -19.32
C THR A 18 0.93 -18.53 -18.47
N ALA A 19 1.86 -19.39 -18.91
CA ALA A 19 2.16 -20.66 -18.23
C ALA A 19 2.61 -20.48 -16.76
N GLU A 20 3.39 -19.43 -16.47
CA GLU A 20 3.88 -19.18 -15.11
C GLU A 20 2.78 -18.72 -14.15
N PHE A 21 1.82 -17.90 -14.62
CA PHE A 21 0.65 -17.54 -13.81
C PHE A 21 -0.16 -18.78 -13.44
N GLU A 22 -0.45 -19.65 -14.41
CA GLU A 22 -1.23 -20.87 -14.17
C GLU A 22 -0.53 -21.81 -13.18
N LYS A 23 0.79 -21.97 -13.31
CA LYS A 23 1.62 -22.77 -12.41
C LYS A 23 1.57 -22.23 -10.98
N PHE A 24 1.80 -20.93 -10.79
CA PHE A 24 1.66 -20.29 -9.47
C PHE A 24 0.23 -20.45 -8.94
N HIS A 25 -0.77 -20.19 -9.77
CA HIS A 25 -2.17 -20.28 -9.39
C HIS A 25 -2.59 -21.70 -9.00
N SER A 26 -2.07 -22.72 -9.67
CA SER A 26 -2.35 -24.12 -9.33
C SER A 26 -1.62 -24.55 -8.05
N LYS A 27 -0.32 -24.24 -7.92
CA LYS A 27 0.52 -24.63 -6.78
C LYS A 27 0.06 -24.05 -5.44
N THR A 28 -0.51 -22.85 -5.45
CA THR A 28 -0.91 -22.15 -4.22
C THR A 28 -2.37 -22.37 -3.82
N LYS A 29 -3.10 -23.32 -4.45
CA LYS A 29 -4.45 -23.74 -4.03
C LYS A 29 -4.39 -24.60 -2.76
N ILE A 30 -5.37 -24.42 -1.89
CA ILE A 30 -5.59 -25.34 -0.76
C ILE A 30 -6.27 -26.59 -1.32
N LYS A 31 -5.60 -27.73 -1.25
CA LYS A 31 -6.16 -29.03 -1.69
C LYS A 31 -6.83 -29.81 -0.56
N LYS A 32 -6.44 -29.51 0.69
CA LYS A 32 -6.97 -30.13 1.90
C LYS A 32 -7.01 -29.09 3.01
N LEU A 33 -8.15 -29.00 3.72
CA LEU A 33 -8.26 -28.13 4.88
C LEU A 33 -7.41 -28.70 6.03
N ALA A 34 -6.50 -27.88 6.55
CA ALA A 34 -5.75 -28.24 7.75
C ALA A 34 -6.64 -28.16 8.99
N ARG A 35 -6.37 -29.00 10.00
CA ARG A 35 -7.00 -28.86 11.32
C ARG A 35 -6.54 -27.53 11.94
N ASN A 36 -7.46 -26.81 12.59
CA ASN A 36 -7.11 -25.61 13.33
C ASN A 36 -6.19 -25.96 14.50
N LEU A 37 -4.96 -25.44 14.49
CA LEU A 37 -4.05 -25.52 15.63
C LEU A 37 -4.38 -24.42 16.64
N PRO A 38 -4.56 -24.72 17.94
CA PRO A 38 -4.81 -23.71 18.96
C PRO A 38 -3.58 -22.81 19.13
N ARG A 39 -3.77 -21.51 19.41
CA ARG A 39 -2.67 -20.52 19.49
C ARG A 39 -1.49 -20.93 20.38
N PRO A 40 -1.67 -21.57 21.56
CA PRO A 40 -0.54 -21.99 22.40
C PRO A 40 0.41 -22.98 21.72
N SER A 41 -0.07 -23.71 20.70
CA SER A 41 0.74 -24.68 19.94
C SER A 41 1.45 -24.08 18.72
N TRP A 42 1.29 -22.77 18.48
CA TRP A 42 1.91 -22.14 17.31
C TRP A 42 3.42 -21.96 17.51
N PRO A 43 4.23 -22.14 16.45
CA PRO A 43 5.62 -21.69 16.45
C PRO A 43 5.72 -20.22 16.86
N LYS A 44 6.72 -19.87 17.67
CA LYS A 44 6.91 -18.50 18.19
C LYS A 44 7.02 -17.47 17.06
N GLU A 45 7.62 -17.88 15.95
CA GLU A 45 7.82 -17.06 14.76
C GLU A 45 6.48 -16.62 14.15
N TRP A 46 5.42 -17.42 14.29
CA TRP A 46 4.07 -17.08 13.80
C TRP A 46 3.36 -16.03 14.65
N GLY A 47 3.75 -15.89 15.91
CA GLY A 47 3.22 -14.88 16.84
C GLY A 47 4.07 -13.61 16.91
N THR A 48 5.34 -13.68 16.52
CA THR A 48 6.26 -12.53 16.65
C THR A 48 6.10 -11.55 15.50
N ILE A 49 5.85 -10.28 15.80
CA ILE A 49 5.76 -9.17 14.83
C ILE A 49 7.02 -8.32 14.94
N TYR A 50 7.68 -8.08 13.81
CA TYR A 50 8.86 -7.23 13.70
C TYR A 50 8.49 -5.93 13.00
N TYR A 51 9.12 -4.84 13.43
CA TYR A 51 8.99 -3.53 12.81
C TYR A 51 10.28 -3.19 12.09
N LYS A 52 10.20 -2.83 10.81
CA LYS A 52 11.33 -2.25 10.09
C LYS A 52 11.51 -0.81 10.53
N GLY A 53 12.75 -0.37 10.69
CA GLY A 53 13.11 1.00 11.00
C GLY A 53 14.56 1.26 10.59
N TYR A 54 14.88 2.52 10.37
CA TYR A 54 16.14 3.03 9.83
C TYR A 54 16.80 3.94 10.87
N ALA A 55 17.24 3.36 12.00
CA ALA A 55 17.66 4.08 13.21
C ALA A 55 18.82 5.10 13.05
N ARG A 56 19.56 5.06 11.95
CA ARG A 56 20.66 6.00 11.66
C ARG A 56 20.22 7.21 10.83
N PHE A 57 19.00 7.20 10.31
CA PHE A 57 18.47 8.25 9.47
C PHE A 57 17.69 9.26 10.30
N GLU A 58 17.55 10.47 9.77
CA GLU A 58 16.77 11.53 10.40
C GLU A 58 15.31 11.10 10.59
N GLU A 59 14.84 11.07 11.84
CA GLU A 59 13.47 10.74 12.19
C GLU A 59 12.66 12.02 12.41
N ILE A 60 11.64 12.23 11.57
CA ILE A 60 10.69 13.34 11.68
C ILE A 60 9.42 12.83 12.37
N ARG A 61 9.21 13.26 13.61
CA ARG A 61 7.97 12.94 14.35
C ARG A 61 6.79 13.64 13.71
N LEU A 62 5.75 12.87 13.38
CA LEU A 62 4.55 13.44 12.79
C LEU A 62 3.67 14.08 13.87
N PRO A 63 2.97 15.18 13.54
CA PRO A 63 2.03 15.83 14.47
C PRO A 63 0.88 14.89 14.85
N LYS A 64 -0.02 15.34 15.73
CA LYS A 64 -1.23 14.55 16.04
C LYS A 64 -2.12 14.44 14.79
N PRO A 65 -2.69 13.27 14.46
CA PRO A 65 -3.66 13.15 13.37
C PRO A 65 -4.89 14.00 13.64
N THR A 66 -5.24 14.88 12.70
CA THR A 66 -6.42 15.76 12.74
C THR A 66 -7.25 15.64 11.47
N PHE A 67 -8.57 15.79 11.61
CA PHE A 67 -9.46 15.98 10.47
C PHE A 67 -9.99 17.41 10.52
N SER A 68 -9.78 18.17 9.45
CA SER A 68 -10.33 19.53 9.32
C SER A 68 -11.85 19.53 9.20
N LYS A 69 -12.44 18.46 8.66
CA LYS A 69 -13.88 18.27 8.51
C LYS A 69 -14.30 16.83 8.81
N ARG A 70 -15.46 16.67 9.48
CA ARG A 70 -16.09 15.35 9.65
C ARG A 70 -16.75 14.91 8.35
N VAL A 71 -16.47 13.69 7.93
CA VAL A 71 -17.07 13.04 6.75
C VAL A 71 -17.63 11.69 7.18
N THR A 72 -18.83 11.34 6.72
CA THR A 72 -19.39 10.00 6.99
C THR A 72 -18.69 8.96 6.13
N PHE A 73 -18.67 7.71 6.59
CA PHE A 73 -18.12 6.61 5.81
C PHE A 73 -18.81 6.45 4.44
N ALA A 74 -20.14 6.55 4.41
CA ALA A 74 -20.92 6.49 3.17
C ALA A 74 -20.55 7.61 2.19
N GLN A 75 -20.28 8.82 2.70
CA GLN A 75 -19.84 9.94 1.87
C GLN A 75 -18.43 9.69 1.32
N ALA A 76 -17.49 9.23 2.16
CA ALA A 76 -16.13 8.89 1.71
C ALA A 76 -16.14 7.80 0.61
N LEU A 77 -17.02 6.80 0.73
CA LEU A 77 -17.19 5.77 -0.31
C LEU A 77 -17.74 6.33 -1.63
N ARG A 78 -18.75 7.20 -1.54
CA ARG A 78 -19.41 7.80 -2.72
C ARG A 78 -18.46 8.73 -3.47
N ASP A 79 -17.69 9.53 -2.74
CA ASP A 79 -16.79 10.54 -3.31
C ASP A 79 -15.46 9.97 -3.80
N ARG A 80 -15.13 8.74 -3.35
CA ARG A 80 -13.90 8.06 -3.73
C ARG A 80 -13.85 7.91 -5.25
N LYS A 81 -12.82 8.49 -5.85
CA LYS A 81 -12.53 8.40 -7.28
C LYS A 81 -11.03 8.39 -7.53
N SER A 82 -10.64 7.91 -8.70
CA SER A 82 -9.26 8.03 -9.18
C SER A 82 -9.05 9.43 -9.76
N THR A 83 -8.29 10.26 -9.05
CA THR A 83 -7.91 11.60 -9.50
C THR A 83 -6.53 11.57 -10.14
N ARG A 84 -6.43 12.06 -11.37
CA ARG A 84 -5.18 12.12 -12.15
C ARG A 84 -4.71 13.55 -12.42
N GLU A 85 -5.43 14.53 -11.91
CA GLU A 85 -5.14 15.95 -12.04
C GLU A 85 -4.96 16.53 -10.64
N PHE A 86 -3.78 17.08 -10.39
CA PHE A 86 -3.38 17.60 -9.09
C PHE A 86 -3.04 19.08 -9.21
N SER A 87 -3.34 19.85 -8.17
CA SER A 87 -2.95 21.26 -8.09
C SER A 87 -1.46 21.41 -7.75
N LYS A 88 -0.97 22.65 -7.77
CA LYS A 88 0.39 22.99 -7.33
C LYS A 88 0.49 23.18 -5.80
N GLU A 89 -0.62 23.12 -5.08
CA GLU A 89 -0.63 23.27 -3.62
C GLU A 89 0.05 22.07 -2.96
N PRO A 90 1.00 22.29 -2.03
CA PRO A 90 1.67 21.21 -1.33
C PRO A 90 0.70 20.48 -0.39
N ILE A 91 0.95 19.19 -0.16
CA ILE A 91 0.26 18.46 0.90
C ILE A 91 0.86 18.89 2.25
N GLY A 92 0.03 19.34 3.19
CA GLY A 92 0.49 19.72 4.53
C GLY A 92 0.90 18.51 5.37
N LEU A 93 1.88 18.68 6.27
CA LEU A 93 2.39 17.59 7.11
C LEU A 93 1.32 16.99 8.03
N GLY A 94 0.40 17.82 8.53
CA GLY A 94 -0.74 17.38 9.34
C GLY A 94 -1.71 16.48 8.56
N GLU A 95 -2.06 16.87 7.33
CA GLU A 95 -2.93 16.10 6.44
C GLU A 95 -2.27 14.78 6.02
N LEU A 96 -0.98 14.82 5.68
CA LEU A 96 -0.19 13.62 5.39
C LEU A 96 -0.23 12.64 6.56
N ASN A 97 -0.03 13.13 7.79
CA ASN A 97 -0.05 12.27 8.95
C ASN A 97 -1.43 11.64 9.20
N SER A 98 -2.52 12.39 9.08
CA SER A 98 -3.88 11.82 9.15
C SER A 98 -4.09 10.74 8.09
N PHE A 99 -3.63 11.01 6.87
CA PHE A 99 -3.68 10.07 5.76
C PHE A 99 -2.87 8.78 6.03
N LEU A 100 -1.65 8.89 6.56
CA LEU A 100 -0.78 7.74 6.86
C LEU A 100 -1.27 6.96 8.09
N TYR A 101 -1.53 7.67 9.20
CA TYR A 101 -1.86 7.07 10.49
C TYR A 101 -3.12 6.22 10.42
N TYR A 102 -4.22 6.78 9.91
CA TYR A 102 -5.49 6.05 9.82
C TYR A 102 -5.51 5.02 8.66
N SER A 103 -4.53 5.06 7.74
CA SER A 103 -4.41 4.03 6.70
C SER A 103 -3.58 2.85 7.16
N ALA A 104 -2.37 3.12 7.68
CA ALA A 104 -1.30 2.14 7.87
C ALA A 104 -0.77 2.06 9.32
N GLY A 105 -1.08 3.04 10.16
CA GLY A 105 -0.57 3.17 11.53
C GLY A 105 -1.11 2.11 12.50
N LEU A 106 -0.57 2.15 13.72
CA LEU A 106 -0.99 1.26 14.81
C LEU A 106 -2.35 1.69 15.38
N ASN A 107 -3.30 0.77 15.41
CA ASN A 107 -4.59 0.97 16.05
C ASN A 107 -4.50 0.62 17.54
N LYS A 108 -4.20 1.64 18.35
CA LYS A 108 -4.04 1.54 19.82
C LYS A 108 -5.34 1.20 20.57
N ASN A 109 -6.50 1.34 19.93
CA ASN A 109 -7.80 1.04 20.54
C ASN A 109 -8.22 -0.42 20.39
N SER A 110 -7.32 -1.28 19.90
CA SER A 110 -7.62 -2.70 19.76
C SER A 110 -7.07 -3.50 20.93
N ASP A 111 -7.73 -4.62 21.26
CA ASP A 111 -7.34 -5.56 22.34
C ASP A 111 -5.93 -6.16 22.14
N PHE A 112 -5.28 -5.88 21.02
CA PHE A 112 -3.94 -6.35 20.69
C PHE A 112 -3.10 -5.15 20.23
N ALA A 113 -2.08 -4.79 21.02
CA ALA A 113 -1.24 -3.60 20.84
C ALA A 113 -0.57 -3.44 19.45
N GLN A 114 -0.63 -4.45 18.60
CA GLN A 114 0.07 -4.52 17.32
C GLN A 114 -0.86 -4.47 16.09
N ARG A 115 -2.18 -4.27 16.24
CA ARG A 115 -3.08 -4.19 15.07
C ARG A 115 -2.87 -2.89 14.30
N ARG A 116 -3.25 -2.93 13.01
CA ARG A 116 -3.32 -1.77 12.12
C ARG A 116 -4.77 -1.46 11.74
N PHE A 117 -4.98 -0.37 11.00
CA PHE A 117 -6.29 0.02 10.46
C PHE A 117 -6.77 -0.83 9.27
N TYR A 118 -6.01 -1.85 8.88
CA TYR A 118 -6.37 -2.82 7.84
C TYR A 118 -6.12 -4.25 8.35
N PRO A 119 -6.88 -5.24 7.84
CA PRO A 119 -6.67 -6.64 8.22
C PRO A 119 -5.43 -7.22 7.55
N SER A 120 -4.75 -8.12 8.26
CA SER A 120 -3.60 -8.88 7.75
C SER A 120 -3.77 -10.37 8.02
N GLY A 121 -3.39 -11.19 7.05
CA GLY A 121 -3.44 -12.66 7.16
C GLY A 121 -2.60 -13.14 8.34
N GLY A 122 -3.25 -13.63 9.40
CA GLY A 122 -2.56 -14.07 10.62
C GLY A 122 -1.95 -12.93 11.44
N ALA A 123 -2.39 -11.69 11.23
CA ALA A 123 -1.87 -10.48 11.89
C ALA A 123 -0.35 -10.32 11.75
N ARG A 124 0.18 -10.53 10.53
CA ARG A 124 1.63 -10.56 10.25
C ARG A 124 2.19 -9.26 9.70
N PHE A 125 1.33 -8.44 9.09
CA PHE A 125 1.63 -7.12 8.53
C PHE A 125 2.93 -7.07 7.71
N PRO A 126 3.03 -7.82 6.60
CA PRO A 126 4.17 -7.82 5.68
C PRO A 126 4.46 -6.47 5.02
N LEU A 127 3.50 -5.54 4.99
CA LEU A 127 3.63 -4.31 4.21
C LEU A 127 4.40 -3.21 4.94
N GLU A 128 5.30 -2.57 4.20
CA GLU A 128 5.94 -1.30 4.56
C GLU A 128 5.46 -0.19 3.63
N VAL A 129 5.49 1.05 4.14
CA VAL A 129 5.02 2.23 3.41
C VAL A 129 6.15 3.22 3.29
N TYR A 130 6.46 3.60 2.06
CA TYR A 130 7.42 4.64 1.72
C TYR A 130 6.71 5.80 1.03
N ILE A 131 7.24 7.00 1.21
CA ILE A 131 6.73 8.22 0.62
C ILE A 131 7.86 8.85 -0.21
N LEU A 132 7.61 8.97 -1.50
CA LEU A 132 8.41 9.81 -2.38
C LEU A 132 7.79 11.21 -2.38
N SER A 133 8.36 12.14 -1.61
CA SER A 133 7.92 13.54 -1.54
C SER A 133 8.31 14.30 -2.81
N LEU A 134 7.33 14.88 -3.50
CA LEU A 134 7.52 15.66 -4.73
C LEU A 134 7.08 17.13 -4.58
N ASN A 135 5.98 17.36 -3.86
CA ASN A 135 5.42 18.67 -3.53
C ASN A 135 4.60 18.54 -2.22
N MET A 136 5.31 18.67 -1.10
CA MET A 136 4.77 18.55 0.25
C MET A 136 5.40 19.60 1.14
N ASP A 137 4.86 19.79 2.34
CA ASP A 137 5.52 20.49 3.45
C ASP A 137 6.64 19.63 4.09
N LEU A 138 7.46 19.02 3.21
CA LEU A 138 8.63 18.19 3.50
C LEU A 138 9.61 18.35 2.34
N PRO A 139 10.94 18.28 2.59
CA PRO A 139 11.92 18.23 1.52
C PRO A 139 11.62 17.11 0.50
N LYS A 140 12.07 17.30 -0.74
CA LYS A 140 11.95 16.27 -1.78
C LYS A 140 12.90 15.12 -1.46
N GLY A 141 12.35 13.93 -1.30
CA GLY A 141 13.12 12.79 -0.85
C GLY A 141 12.27 11.53 -0.70
N VAL A 142 12.94 10.45 -0.35
CA VAL A 142 12.34 9.18 0.02
C VAL A 142 12.28 9.11 1.54
N TYR A 143 11.11 8.78 2.05
CA TYR A 143 10.85 8.61 3.47
C TYR A 143 10.26 7.23 3.72
N HIS A 144 10.66 6.56 4.79
CA HIS A 144 10.00 5.37 5.31
C HIS A 144 9.05 5.75 6.44
N TYR A 145 7.81 5.24 6.42
CA TYR A 145 6.85 5.47 7.50
C TYR A 145 7.08 4.48 8.65
N TYR A 146 7.71 4.95 9.73
CA TYR A 146 7.98 4.11 10.88
C TYR A 146 6.76 4.00 11.79
N VAL A 147 6.02 2.90 11.63
CA VAL A 147 4.73 2.68 12.30
C VAL A 147 4.81 2.66 13.83
N LYS A 148 5.96 2.28 14.40
CA LYS A 148 6.11 2.10 15.86
C LYS A 148 6.03 3.43 16.60
N THR A 149 6.62 4.48 16.05
CA THR A 149 6.68 5.82 16.67
C THR A 149 5.83 6.85 15.94
N ASN A 150 5.13 6.46 14.86
CA ASN A 150 4.37 7.35 13.98
C ASN A 150 5.23 8.51 13.47
N SER A 151 6.29 8.16 12.73
CA SER A 151 7.27 9.11 12.21
C SER A 151 7.70 8.77 10.79
N LEU A 152 8.47 9.66 10.19
CA LEU A 152 9.10 9.47 8.89
C LEU A 152 10.62 9.40 9.05
N GLU A 153 11.24 8.39 8.47
CA GLU A 153 12.70 8.26 8.42
C GLU A 153 13.18 8.69 7.03
N LYS A 154 13.94 9.78 6.93
CA LYS A 154 14.41 10.33 5.65
C LYS A 154 15.58 9.50 5.12
N LEU A 155 15.36 8.73 4.05
CA LEU A 155 16.36 7.81 3.50
C LEU A 155 17.33 8.49 2.53
N THR A 156 16.80 9.28 1.60
CA THR A 156 17.63 9.94 0.58
C THR A 156 16.89 11.12 -0.05
N ASP A 157 17.65 12.09 -0.58
CA ASP A 157 17.08 13.17 -1.37
C ASP A 157 16.66 12.68 -2.75
N PHE A 158 15.67 13.34 -3.35
CA PHE A 158 15.16 12.94 -4.67
C PHE A 158 15.04 14.11 -5.64
N LYS A 159 15.61 13.94 -6.83
CA LYS A 159 15.49 14.90 -7.93
C LYS A 159 14.33 14.49 -8.83
N LYS A 160 13.30 15.35 -8.96
CA LYS A 160 12.09 15.10 -9.77
C LYS A 160 12.38 14.61 -11.20
N LYS A 161 13.49 15.03 -11.81
CA LYS A 161 13.94 14.55 -13.14
C LYS A 161 14.16 13.03 -13.23
N ASN A 162 14.42 12.36 -12.11
CA ASN A 162 14.63 10.91 -12.02
C ASN A 162 13.32 10.12 -12.00
N LEU A 163 12.17 10.77 -11.88
CA LEU A 163 10.88 10.09 -11.80
C LEU A 163 10.55 9.26 -13.04
N LYS A 164 11.07 9.66 -14.21
CA LYS A 164 10.96 8.91 -15.47
C LYS A 164 11.63 7.52 -15.42
N LEU A 165 12.55 7.30 -14.48
CA LEU A 165 13.19 6.01 -14.25
C LEU A 165 12.27 5.06 -13.46
N LEU A 166 11.28 5.60 -12.74
CA LEU A 166 10.37 4.81 -11.91
C LEU A 166 9.08 4.48 -12.65
N THR A 167 8.49 5.45 -13.35
CA THR A 167 7.21 5.28 -14.04
C THR A 167 7.07 6.22 -15.24
N SER A 168 6.41 5.72 -16.28
CA SER A 168 5.98 6.51 -17.45
C SER A 168 4.57 7.08 -17.31
N VAL A 169 3.84 6.72 -16.24
CA VAL A 169 2.45 7.14 -16.04
C VAL A 169 2.38 8.66 -15.89
N PRO A 170 1.68 9.39 -16.81
CA PRO A 170 1.81 10.84 -16.89
C PRO A 170 1.42 11.59 -15.61
N PHE A 171 0.33 11.19 -14.96
CA PHE A 171 -0.16 11.90 -13.76
C PHE A 171 0.79 11.81 -12.57
N ALA A 172 1.61 10.75 -12.48
CA ALA A 172 2.52 10.55 -11.35
C ALA A 172 3.53 11.69 -11.21
N LYS A 173 3.86 12.37 -12.33
CA LYS A 173 4.77 13.54 -12.35
C LYS A 173 4.18 14.78 -11.69
N ASN A 174 2.86 14.85 -11.60
CA ASN A 174 2.14 16.01 -11.06
C ASN A 174 1.59 15.73 -9.66
N ALA A 175 1.69 14.51 -9.14
CA ALA A 175 1.31 14.18 -7.77
C ALA A 175 2.16 14.96 -6.75
N GLY A 176 1.57 15.25 -5.59
CA GLY A 176 2.28 15.81 -4.44
C GLY A 176 3.26 14.81 -3.82
N CYS A 177 2.89 13.54 -3.79
CA CYS A 177 3.80 12.45 -3.45
C CYS A 177 3.41 11.15 -4.14
N LEU A 178 4.34 10.19 -4.16
CA LEU A 178 4.02 8.80 -4.43
C LEU A 178 4.12 8.00 -3.14
N ILE A 179 3.04 7.29 -2.80
CA ILE A 179 3.06 6.26 -1.77
C ILE A 179 3.50 4.97 -2.45
N ILE A 180 4.57 4.37 -1.93
CA ILE A 180 5.13 3.12 -2.43
C ILE A 180 4.95 2.08 -1.32
N ILE A 181 4.23 1.01 -1.64
CA ILE A 181 3.97 -0.09 -0.74
C ILE A 181 4.92 -1.22 -1.13
N THR A 182 5.79 -1.63 -0.22
CA THR A 182 6.60 -2.84 -0.38
C THR A 182 6.05 -3.96 0.51
N ALA A 183 6.49 -5.18 0.25
CA ALA A 183 6.16 -6.32 1.08
C ALA A 183 7.41 -7.09 1.47
N ILE A 184 7.60 -7.31 2.76
CA ILE A 184 8.59 -8.25 3.31
C ILE A 184 7.94 -9.63 3.32
N PHE A 185 8.10 -10.40 2.24
CA PHE A 185 7.33 -11.63 2.02
C PHE A 185 7.53 -12.66 3.13
N LYS A 186 8.74 -12.74 3.69
CA LYS A 186 9.09 -13.65 4.78
C LYS A 186 8.19 -13.54 6.01
N ARG A 187 7.61 -12.35 6.27
CA ARG A 187 6.64 -12.16 7.37
C ARG A 187 5.38 -13.02 7.20
N ASN A 188 4.96 -13.28 5.96
CA ASN A 188 3.82 -14.12 5.63
C ASN A 188 4.20 -15.56 5.25
N THR A 189 5.25 -15.74 4.44
CA THR A 189 5.61 -17.07 3.90
C THR A 189 6.08 -18.02 5.00
N ILE A 190 6.62 -17.52 6.12
CA ILE A 190 6.96 -18.35 7.29
C ILE A 190 5.76 -19.12 7.87
N LYS A 191 4.54 -18.61 7.67
CA LYS A 191 3.29 -19.23 8.14
C LYS A 191 2.50 -19.91 7.04
N TYR A 192 2.54 -19.36 5.83
CA TYR A 192 1.64 -19.74 4.73
C TYR A 192 2.35 -20.33 3.51
N GLY A 193 3.68 -20.48 3.54
CA GLY A 193 4.49 -20.86 2.38
C GLY A 193 4.23 -19.93 1.18
N ASP A 194 4.30 -20.46 -0.03
CA ASP A 194 4.06 -19.73 -1.28
C ASP A 194 2.68 -19.05 -1.33
N ARG A 195 1.68 -19.59 -0.64
CA ARG A 195 0.35 -18.97 -0.55
C ARG A 195 0.39 -17.62 0.17
N GLY A 196 1.39 -17.40 1.03
CA GLY A 196 1.64 -16.12 1.68
C GLY A 196 1.74 -14.96 0.70
N TYR A 197 2.24 -15.19 -0.52
CA TYR A 197 2.28 -14.19 -1.59
C TYR A 197 0.88 -13.69 -1.98
N ARG A 198 -0.13 -14.59 -2.05
CA ARG A 198 -1.52 -14.18 -2.31
C ARG A 198 -2.07 -13.31 -1.19
N HIS A 199 -1.75 -13.65 0.06
CA HIS A 199 -2.20 -12.87 1.21
C HIS A 199 -1.59 -11.46 1.18
N VAL A 200 -0.32 -11.32 0.81
CA VAL A 200 0.33 -10.02 0.63
C VAL A 200 -0.41 -9.15 -0.39
N LEU A 201 -0.76 -9.69 -1.56
CA LEU A 201 -1.46 -8.91 -2.59
C LEU A 201 -2.87 -8.48 -2.15
N VAL A 202 -3.61 -9.36 -1.48
CA VAL A 202 -4.93 -9.02 -0.90
C VAL A 202 -4.78 -7.93 0.16
N GLU A 203 -3.76 -8.04 1.01
CA GLU A 203 -3.45 -7.06 2.04
C GLU A 203 -3.07 -5.70 1.46
N ALA A 204 -2.28 -5.67 0.37
CA ALA A 204 -1.94 -4.45 -0.34
C ALA A 204 -3.20 -3.76 -0.90
N GLY A 205 -4.18 -4.55 -1.37
CA GLY A 205 -5.50 -4.05 -1.76
C GLY A 205 -6.28 -3.42 -0.61
N HIS A 206 -6.29 -4.05 0.58
CA HIS A 206 -6.93 -3.46 1.77
C HIS A 206 -6.29 -2.13 2.17
N LEU A 207 -4.96 -2.10 2.25
CA LEU A 207 -4.22 -0.89 2.59
C LEU A 207 -4.44 0.23 1.56
N ALA A 208 -4.39 -0.10 0.27
CA ALA A 208 -4.66 0.87 -0.78
C ALA A 208 -6.09 1.41 -0.72
N GLN A 209 -7.08 0.58 -0.40
CA GLN A 209 -8.46 1.05 -0.25
C GLN A 209 -8.61 2.00 0.94
N ASN A 210 -7.90 1.77 2.05
CA ASN A 210 -7.83 2.73 3.15
C ASN A 210 -7.26 4.07 2.67
N PHE A 211 -6.15 4.06 1.93
CA PHE A 211 -5.60 5.28 1.33
C PHE A 211 -6.61 5.99 0.43
N TYR A 212 -7.36 5.25 -0.40
CA TYR A 212 -8.40 5.83 -1.25
C TYR A 212 -9.52 6.52 -0.45
N LEU A 213 -10.01 5.88 0.61
CA LEU A 213 -11.08 6.42 1.44
C LEU A 213 -10.62 7.63 2.25
N LEU A 214 -9.40 7.59 2.80
CA LEU A 214 -8.86 8.72 3.54
C LEU A 214 -8.50 9.90 2.65
N ALA A 215 -7.95 9.67 1.46
CA ALA A 215 -7.77 10.75 0.49
C ALA A 215 -9.12 11.41 0.18
N SER A 216 -10.17 10.60 -0.03
CA SER A 216 -11.52 11.14 -0.24
C SER A 216 -12.02 11.97 0.95
N ALA A 217 -11.86 11.46 2.18
CA ALA A 217 -12.30 12.14 3.40
C ALA A 217 -11.50 13.43 3.69
N LEU A 218 -10.23 13.47 3.32
CA LEU A 218 -9.34 14.63 3.47
C LEU A 218 -9.42 15.60 2.29
N GLY A 219 -10.25 15.31 1.28
CA GLY A 219 -10.36 16.14 0.08
C GLY A 219 -9.21 15.98 -0.94
N LEU A 220 -8.23 15.12 -0.66
CA LEU A 220 -7.10 14.82 -1.53
C LEU A 220 -7.51 14.01 -2.77
N GLY A 221 -6.76 14.20 -3.86
CA GLY A 221 -6.78 13.35 -5.04
C GLY A 221 -5.84 12.16 -4.86
N ILE A 222 -6.22 11.01 -5.41
CA ILE A 222 -5.41 9.79 -5.39
C ILE A 222 -5.66 8.92 -6.62
N CYS A 223 -4.62 8.28 -7.15
CA CYS A 223 -4.77 7.26 -8.19
C CYS A 223 -3.64 6.23 -8.14
N GLY A 224 -4.00 4.97 -8.37
CA GLY A 224 -3.06 3.86 -8.43
C GLY A 224 -2.20 3.91 -9.69
N VAL A 225 -0.91 3.67 -9.51
CA VAL A 225 0.09 3.58 -10.58
C VAL A 225 0.38 2.10 -10.78
N GLY A 226 -0.17 1.50 -11.84
CA GLY A 226 0.06 0.09 -12.17
C GLY A 226 1.30 -0.16 -13.02
N GLY A 227 1.84 0.88 -13.67
CA GLY A 227 3.04 0.78 -14.49
C GLY A 227 4.22 1.49 -13.83
N TYR A 228 5.12 0.72 -13.24
CA TYR A 228 6.40 1.18 -12.70
C TYR A 228 7.49 0.14 -12.96
N MET A 229 8.75 0.54 -12.87
CA MET A 229 9.90 -0.35 -13.03
C MET A 229 10.32 -0.86 -11.65
N ASP A 230 9.90 -2.08 -11.29
CA ASP A 230 10.11 -2.70 -9.97
C ASP A 230 11.56 -2.56 -9.49
N ASP A 231 12.54 -2.99 -10.30
CA ASP A 231 13.96 -2.93 -9.95
C ASP A 231 14.47 -1.50 -9.69
N ASN A 232 13.95 -0.51 -10.42
CA ASN A 232 14.36 0.88 -10.22
C ASN A 232 13.74 1.47 -8.96
N VAL A 233 12.50 1.07 -8.64
CA VAL A 233 11.86 1.44 -7.36
C VAL A 233 12.59 0.77 -6.20
N ASN A 234 12.89 -0.52 -6.30
CA ASN A 234 13.61 -1.27 -5.25
C ASN A 234 15.01 -0.68 -5.00
N ARG A 235 15.75 -0.36 -6.07
CA ARG A 235 17.06 0.31 -5.97
C ARG A 235 16.96 1.70 -5.33
N LEU A 236 15.89 2.45 -5.60
CA LEU A 236 15.68 3.76 -4.96
C LEU A 236 15.41 3.62 -3.45
N LEU A 237 14.70 2.57 -3.05
CA LEU A 237 14.37 2.30 -1.65
C LEU A 237 15.47 1.55 -0.88
N ASP A 238 16.53 1.14 -1.57
CA ASP A 238 17.60 0.27 -1.05
C ASP A 238 17.06 -1.05 -0.47
N VAL A 239 16.20 -1.71 -1.24
CA VAL A 239 15.66 -3.05 -0.93
C VAL A 239 16.08 -4.06 -2.00
N ASP A 240 16.15 -5.33 -1.64
CA ASP A 240 16.75 -6.39 -2.48
C ASP A 240 15.90 -6.83 -3.68
N GLY A 241 14.61 -6.47 -3.70
CA GLY A 241 13.67 -6.87 -4.75
C GLY A 241 13.23 -8.34 -4.68
N LEU A 242 13.62 -9.06 -3.63
CA LEU A 242 13.36 -10.50 -3.45
C LEU A 242 12.70 -10.79 -2.10
N ASP A 243 13.38 -10.54 -0.98
CA ASP A 243 12.76 -10.66 0.35
C ASP A 243 11.84 -9.47 0.64
N GLU A 244 12.22 -8.27 0.16
CA GLU A 244 11.40 -7.06 0.15
C GLU A 244 11.34 -6.43 -1.24
N THR A 245 10.14 -6.28 -1.78
CA THR A 245 9.93 -5.66 -3.10
C THR A 245 8.68 -4.80 -3.13
N VAL A 246 8.65 -3.81 -4.02
CA VAL A 246 7.44 -3.03 -4.32
C VAL A 246 6.30 -3.94 -4.78
N VAL A 247 5.10 -3.71 -4.27
CA VAL A 247 3.88 -4.43 -4.66
C VAL A 247 2.78 -3.50 -5.15
N TYR A 248 2.82 -2.22 -4.77
CA TYR A 248 1.88 -1.23 -5.28
C TYR A 248 2.40 0.20 -5.12
N MET A 249 1.94 1.11 -5.98
CA MET A 249 2.28 2.52 -5.96
C MET A 249 1.02 3.36 -6.17
N LEU A 250 0.90 4.48 -5.45
CA LEU A 250 -0.23 5.40 -5.51
C LEU A 250 0.29 6.84 -5.64
N GLY A 251 -0.22 7.61 -6.60
CA GLY A 251 0.00 9.05 -6.64
C GLY A 251 -1.04 9.78 -5.82
N VAL A 252 -0.62 10.71 -4.96
CA VAL A 252 -1.49 11.48 -4.05
C VAL A 252 -1.15 12.97 -4.17
N GLY A 253 -2.14 13.85 -4.10
CA GLY A 253 -1.95 15.30 -4.16
C GLY A 253 -3.24 16.06 -3.91
N ASN A 254 -3.14 17.37 -3.74
CA ASN A 254 -4.33 18.23 -3.75
C ASN A 254 -5.01 18.14 -5.13
N LYS A 255 -6.35 18.07 -5.16
CA LYS A 255 -7.10 18.04 -6.42
C LYS A 255 -6.90 19.37 -7.15
N ALA A 256 -6.67 19.33 -8.46
CA ALA A 256 -6.86 20.53 -9.26
C ALA A 256 -8.32 20.98 -9.09
N GLY A 257 -8.55 22.27 -8.84
CA GLY A 257 -9.90 22.82 -8.77
C GLY A 257 -10.63 22.48 -10.06
N GLY A 258 -11.83 21.90 -9.95
CA GLY A 258 -12.69 21.72 -11.12
C GLY A 258 -13.17 23.09 -11.58
N HIS A 259 -13.05 23.36 -12.87
CA HIS A 259 -13.97 24.27 -13.53
C HIS A 259 -15.39 23.70 -13.44
#